data_AF-A0A399RXZ1-F1
#
_entry.id   AF-A0A399RXZ1-F1
#
_cell.length_a   1.000
_cell.length_b   1.000
_cell.length_c   1.000
_cell.angle_alpha   90.00
_cell.angle_beta   90.00
_cell.angle_gamma   90.00
#
_symmetry.space_group_name_H-M   'P 1'
#
loop_
_entity.id
_entity.type
_entity.pdbx_description
1 polymer ?
#
loop_
_entity_poly.entity_id
_entity_poly.type
_entity_poly.pdbx_seq_one_letter_code
_entity_poly.pdbx_strand_id
1 'polypeptide(L)'
;MNDLIVTKASGEEVRFSVGKLLQSLRRSGASAQLAEQVLEELEPLLYRGITTKKIYRYAYKILKKLSKPTAARYSLKQGIMQLGPSGFPFEKFVAELLKMQGYDTHIGVFVDGQCIRHEIDVVATRDGRTNMIECKYHNQGSTKSDVKIPMYIQSRFKDVEKVWPSEHDYEIRFHQGWVVTNTRFTEDAQRYATCMNLHLIGWDYPDKGGLKDLVDSFSLYPITCLTTLSNTEKQHLLDKRIVLCKELLHQEKLLLQAGVRKNHLASVLAEVETLCGSPHEPTETA
;
A
#
# COMPACT_ATOMS: atom_id res chain seq x y z
N MET A 1 31.30 -7.31 -8.19
CA MET A 1 29.99 -7.28 -7.49
C MET A 1 29.25 -8.61 -7.46
N ASN A 2 29.33 -9.46 -8.49
CA ASN A 2 28.47 -10.66 -8.59
C ASN A 2 28.65 -11.69 -7.47
N ASP A 3 29.75 -11.64 -6.72
CA ASP A 3 30.02 -12.51 -5.56
C ASP A 3 29.80 -11.81 -4.20
N LEU A 4 29.27 -10.59 -4.19
CA LEU A 4 28.99 -9.87 -2.94
C LEU A 4 27.88 -10.58 -2.17
N ILE A 5 28.14 -10.97 -0.93
CA ILE A 5 27.14 -11.53 -0.02
C ILE A 5 26.48 -10.42 0.80
N VAL A 6 25.16 -10.45 0.86
CA VAL A 6 24.30 -9.49 1.57
C VAL A 6 23.35 -10.22 2.51
N THR A 7 22.97 -9.56 3.60
CA THR A 7 22.10 -10.17 4.62
C THR A 7 20.65 -9.67 4.47
N LYS A 8 19.71 -10.59 4.30
CA LYS A 8 18.27 -10.27 4.28
C LYS A 8 17.77 -9.85 5.68
N ALA A 9 16.56 -9.29 5.73
CA ALA A 9 15.90 -9.02 7.02
C ALA A 9 15.67 -10.28 7.88
N SER A 10 15.64 -11.47 7.27
CA SER A 10 15.57 -12.76 7.95
C SER A 10 16.89 -13.22 8.58
N GLY A 11 18.00 -12.53 8.32
CA GLY A 11 19.35 -13.00 8.67
C GLY A 11 19.99 -13.92 7.62
N GLU A 12 19.22 -14.37 6.62
CA GLU A 12 19.72 -15.20 5.52
C GLU A 12 20.75 -14.44 4.67
N GLU A 13 21.89 -15.08 4.43
CA GLU A 13 22.94 -14.58 3.52
C GLU A 13 22.66 -15.01 2.09
N VAL A 14 22.66 -14.04 1.17
CA VAL A 14 22.43 -14.30 -0.26
C VAL A 14 23.38 -13.50 -1.12
N ARG A 15 23.57 -13.92 -2.37
CA ARG A 15 24.28 -13.12 -3.37
C ARG A 15 23.50 -11.85 -3.71
N PHE A 16 24.20 -10.73 -3.75
CA PHE A 16 23.68 -9.48 -4.28
C PHE A 16 23.36 -9.65 -5.76
N SER A 17 22.22 -9.10 -6.17
CA SER A 17 21.80 -9.13 -7.57
C SER A 17 21.57 -7.72 -8.05
N VAL A 18 22.47 -7.25 -8.91
CA VAL A 18 22.34 -5.97 -9.62
C VAL A 18 21.04 -5.94 -10.42
N GLY A 19 20.71 -7.03 -11.12
CA GLY A 19 19.45 -7.15 -11.87
C GLY A 19 18.21 -6.92 -11.01
N LYS A 20 18.15 -7.48 -9.79
CA LYS A 20 17.02 -7.23 -8.87
C LYS A 20 16.94 -5.78 -8.41
N LEU A 21 18.08 -5.13 -8.18
CA LEU A 21 18.11 -3.70 -7.82
C LEU A 21 17.61 -2.84 -8.98
N LEU A 22 18.16 -3.00 -10.19
CA LEU A 22 17.75 -2.26 -11.37
C LEU A 22 16.27 -2.46 -11.67
N GLN A 23 15.78 -3.70 -11.59
CA GLN A 23 14.36 -3.99 -11.75
C GLN A 23 13.50 -3.27 -10.70
N SER A 24 13.94 -3.20 -9.45
CA SER A 24 13.20 -2.49 -8.40
C SER A 24 13.14 -0.98 -8.63
N LEU A 25 14.21 -0.38 -9.15
CA LEU A 25 14.27 1.05 -9.50
C LEU A 25 13.37 1.34 -10.69
N ARG A 26 13.47 0.54 -11.77
CA ARG A 26 12.63 0.69 -12.97
C ARG A 26 11.15 0.54 -12.68
N ARG A 27 10.77 -0.42 -11.82
CA ARG A 27 9.39 -0.58 -11.35
C ARG A 27 8.85 0.65 -10.62
N SER A 28 9.72 1.50 -10.09
CA SER A 28 9.34 2.76 -9.43
C SER A 28 9.33 3.95 -10.39
N GLY A 29 9.50 3.70 -11.69
CA GLY A 29 9.52 4.73 -12.72
C GLY A 29 10.90 5.31 -13.04
N ALA A 30 12.00 4.68 -12.59
CA ALA A 30 13.33 5.12 -12.99
C ALA A 30 13.61 4.74 -14.45
N SER A 31 14.11 5.69 -15.25
CA SER A 31 14.66 5.38 -16.58
C SER A 31 15.89 4.47 -16.45
N ALA A 32 16.31 3.85 -17.56
CA ALA A 32 17.53 3.04 -17.57
C ALA A 32 18.75 3.84 -17.09
N GLN A 33 18.89 5.08 -17.57
CA GLN A 33 19.98 6.00 -17.21
C GLN A 33 19.94 6.37 -15.73
N LEU A 34 18.75 6.70 -15.19
CA LEU A 34 18.62 7.02 -13.76
C LEU A 34 18.94 5.79 -12.88
N ALA A 35 18.51 4.60 -13.29
CA ALA A 35 18.77 3.38 -12.55
C ALA A 35 20.27 3.02 -12.55
N GLU A 36 20.97 3.23 -13.67
CA GLU A 36 22.42 3.06 -13.80
C GLU A 36 23.18 4.08 -12.94
N GLN A 37 22.79 5.35 -12.98
CA GLN A 37 23.39 6.38 -12.13
C GLN A 37 23.24 6.07 -10.63
N VAL A 38 22.07 5.56 -10.21
CA VAL A 38 21.87 5.13 -8.82
C VAL A 38 22.78 3.95 -8.47
N LEU A 39 23.00 3.02 -9.40
CA LEU A 39 23.89 1.89 -9.20
C LEU A 39 25.34 2.36 -9.04
N GLU A 40 25.82 3.24 -9.92
CA GLU A 40 27.18 3.80 -9.88
C GLU A 40 27.47 4.51 -8.55
N GLU A 41 26.54 5.34 -8.04
CA GLU A 41 26.69 6.01 -6.74
C GLU A 41 26.58 5.05 -5.55
N LEU A 42 25.86 3.93 -5.70
CA LEU A 42 25.65 2.95 -4.64
C LEU A 42 26.84 2.00 -4.51
N GLU A 43 27.49 1.65 -5.61
CA GLU A 43 28.57 0.66 -5.67
C GLU A 43 29.69 0.87 -4.63
N PRO A 44 30.25 2.07 -4.46
CA PRO A 44 31.30 2.32 -3.46
C PRO A 44 30.83 2.16 -2.01
N LEU A 45 29.51 2.16 -1.77
CA LEU A 45 28.91 2.01 -0.44
C LEU A 45 28.63 0.54 -0.08
N LEU A 46 28.80 -0.38 -1.04
CA LEU A 46 28.56 -1.80 -0.84
C LEU A 46 29.78 -2.48 -0.20
N TYR A 47 29.52 -3.35 0.77
CA TYR A 47 30.53 -4.13 1.46
C TYR A 47 29.97 -5.49 1.89
N ARG A 48 30.83 -6.49 2.09
CA ARG A 48 30.38 -7.85 2.43
C ARG A 48 29.58 -7.86 3.74
N GLY A 49 28.44 -8.55 3.75
CA GLY A 49 27.54 -8.61 4.90
C GLY A 49 26.68 -7.35 5.09
N ILE A 50 26.68 -6.41 4.14
CA ILE A 50 25.75 -5.29 4.17
C ILE A 50 24.31 -5.81 4.13
N THR A 51 23.45 -5.30 5.00
CA THR A 51 22.05 -5.72 5.03
C THR A 51 21.29 -5.14 3.84
N THR A 52 20.36 -5.90 3.27
CA THR A 52 19.40 -5.45 2.25
C THR A 52 18.66 -4.16 2.65
N LYS A 53 18.35 -3.99 3.95
CA LYS A 53 17.76 -2.75 4.51
C LYS A 53 18.67 -1.53 4.36
N LYS A 54 19.99 -1.69 4.52
CA LYS A 54 20.98 -0.62 4.32
C LYS A 54 21.14 -0.29 2.83
N ILE A 55 21.23 -1.31 1.97
CA ILE A 55 21.27 -1.13 0.50
C ILE A 55 20.07 -0.30 0.03
N TYR A 56 18.86 -0.72 0.42
CA TYR A 56 17.62 0.01 0.11
C TYR A 56 17.67 1.46 0.57
N ARG A 57 18.17 1.72 1.78
CA ARG A 57 18.28 3.08 2.33
C ARG A 57 19.25 3.96 1.54
N TYR A 58 20.39 3.40 1.10
CA TYR A 58 21.35 4.13 0.28
C TYR A 58 20.79 4.41 -1.10
N ALA A 59 20.23 3.40 -1.77
CA ALA A 59 19.56 3.57 -3.06
C ALA A 59 18.45 4.63 -2.98
N TYR A 60 17.59 4.59 -1.95
CA TYR A 60 16.55 5.60 -1.73
C TYR A 60 17.13 7.02 -1.53
N LYS A 61 18.22 7.17 -0.75
CA LYS A 61 18.86 8.47 -0.53
C LYS A 61 19.44 9.05 -1.82
N ILE A 62 20.09 8.23 -2.63
CA ILE A 62 20.63 8.62 -3.94
C ILE A 62 19.45 9.01 -4.86
N LEU A 63 18.48 8.12 -4.99
CA LEU A 63 17.30 8.34 -5.83
C LEU A 63 16.53 9.60 -5.43
N LYS A 64 16.38 9.90 -4.13
CA LYS A 64 15.72 11.12 -3.64
C LYS A 64 16.43 12.40 -4.06
N LYS A 65 17.77 12.38 -4.19
CA LYS A 65 18.54 13.53 -4.69
C LYS A 65 18.34 13.72 -6.19
N LEU A 66 18.29 12.62 -6.93
CA LEU A 66 18.19 12.62 -8.40
C LEU A 66 16.75 12.86 -8.90
N SER A 67 15.77 12.25 -8.24
CA SER A 67 14.35 12.34 -8.58
C SER A 67 13.46 12.06 -7.35
N LYS A 68 12.90 13.13 -6.77
CA LYS A 68 11.95 13.02 -5.65
C LYS A 68 10.71 12.16 -5.99
N PRO A 69 10.04 12.34 -7.15
CA PRO A 69 8.87 11.52 -7.49
C PRO A 69 9.19 10.04 -7.60
N THR A 70 10.28 9.67 -8.29
CA THR A 70 10.72 8.27 -8.41
C THR A 70 11.08 7.70 -7.03
N ALA A 71 11.70 8.49 -6.15
CA ALA A 71 11.99 8.08 -4.78
C ALA A 71 10.73 7.86 -3.95
N ALA A 72 9.71 8.71 -4.10
CA ALA A 72 8.41 8.53 -3.46
C ALA A 72 7.77 7.20 -3.89
N ARG A 73 7.75 6.89 -5.20
CA ARG A 73 7.28 5.59 -5.73
C ARG A 73 8.10 4.42 -5.18
N TYR A 74 9.42 4.53 -5.17
CA TYR A 74 10.34 3.52 -4.61
C TYR A 74 10.14 3.30 -3.10
N SER A 75 9.58 4.30 -2.41
CA SER A 75 9.25 4.24 -0.98
C SER A 75 7.88 3.67 -0.67
N LEU A 76 7.07 3.29 -1.67
CA LEU A 76 5.67 2.89 -1.48
C LEU A 76 5.47 1.88 -0.35
N LYS A 77 6.28 0.82 -0.31
CA LYS A 77 6.18 -0.18 0.76
C LYS A 77 6.34 0.44 2.15
N GLN A 78 7.30 1.33 2.33
CA GLN A 78 7.52 2.02 3.60
C GLN A 78 6.41 3.04 3.86
N GLY A 79 5.91 3.72 2.82
CA GLY A 79 4.79 4.65 2.94
C GLY A 79 3.52 3.96 3.48
N ILE A 80 3.12 2.83 2.91
CA ILE A 80 1.97 2.07 3.42
C ILE A 80 2.21 1.60 4.86
N MET A 81 3.43 1.16 5.20
CA MET A 81 3.80 0.78 6.58
C MET A 81 3.83 1.95 7.58
N GLN A 82 3.73 3.19 7.10
CA GLN A 82 3.70 4.41 7.91
C GLN A 82 2.28 5.00 8.04
N LEU A 83 1.25 4.31 7.55
CA LEU A 83 -0.14 4.72 7.74
C LEU A 83 -0.66 4.52 9.18
N GLY A 84 0.02 3.68 9.97
CA GLY A 84 -0.33 3.36 11.35
C GLY A 84 0.15 4.38 12.40
N PRO A 85 -0.10 4.10 13.70
CA PRO A 85 -0.41 2.78 14.24
C PRO A 85 -1.89 2.39 14.22
N SER A 86 -2.81 3.33 13.98
CA SER A 86 -4.25 3.05 13.87
C SER A 86 -4.60 2.31 12.58
N GLY A 87 -5.68 1.50 12.58
CA GLY A 87 -6.17 0.80 11.38
C GLY A 87 -6.83 1.73 10.35
N PHE A 88 -7.53 2.77 10.83
CA PHE A 88 -8.37 3.64 10.00
C PHE A 88 -7.68 4.25 8.76
N PRO A 89 -6.45 4.82 8.82
CA PRO A 89 -5.79 5.32 7.61
C PRO A 89 -5.58 4.25 6.54
N PHE A 90 -5.33 3.00 6.95
CA PHE A 90 -5.23 1.89 6.01
C PHE A 90 -6.58 1.48 5.43
N GLU A 91 -7.65 1.47 6.24
CA GLU A 91 -9.02 1.22 5.77
C GLU A 91 -9.44 2.27 4.73
N LYS A 92 -9.22 3.56 5.01
CA LYS A 92 -9.48 4.65 4.05
C LYS A 92 -8.66 4.50 2.78
N PHE A 93 -7.39 4.15 2.90
CA PHE A 93 -6.53 3.88 1.76
C PHE A 93 -7.08 2.76 0.87
N VAL A 94 -7.51 1.64 1.46
CA VAL A 94 -8.13 0.51 0.75
C VAL A 94 -9.44 0.91 0.09
N ALA A 95 -10.32 1.62 0.81
CA ALA A 95 -11.59 2.11 0.25
C ALA A 95 -11.35 2.99 -0.99
N GLU A 96 -10.38 3.89 -0.95
CA GLU A 96 -10.06 4.75 -2.09
C GLU A 96 -9.44 4.00 -3.27
N LEU A 97 -8.66 2.94 -3.04
CA LEU A 97 -8.21 2.05 -4.11
C LEU A 97 -9.40 1.36 -4.80
N LEU A 98 -10.36 0.86 -4.02
CA LEU A 98 -11.57 0.23 -4.54
C LEU A 98 -12.44 1.23 -5.31
N LYS A 99 -12.55 2.48 -4.85
CA LYS A 99 -13.23 3.56 -5.61
C LYS A 99 -12.61 3.77 -6.99
N MET A 100 -11.27 3.75 -7.09
CA MET A 100 -10.59 3.86 -8.39
C MET A 100 -10.89 2.67 -9.32
N GLN A 101 -11.25 1.51 -8.75
CA GLN A 101 -11.74 0.35 -9.49
C GLN A 101 -13.25 0.40 -9.81
N GLY A 102 -13.93 1.52 -9.50
CA GLY A 102 -15.34 1.73 -9.78
C GLY A 102 -16.30 1.15 -8.73
N TYR A 103 -15.83 0.83 -7.53
CA TYR A 103 -16.72 0.48 -6.42
C TYR A 103 -17.27 1.72 -5.73
N ASP A 104 -18.53 1.68 -5.31
CA ASP A 104 -19.02 2.52 -4.22
C ASP A 104 -18.55 1.94 -2.89
N THR A 105 -18.03 2.77 -1.98
CA THR A 105 -17.40 2.26 -0.75
C THR A 105 -17.79 3.05 0.49
N HIS A 106 -18.05 2.33 1.58
CA HIS A 106 -18.35 2.86 2.90
C HIS A 106 -17.39 2.27 3.93
N ILE A 107 -16.90 3.07 4.89
CA ILE A 107 -15.89 2.67 5.88
C ILE A 107 -16.54 2.58 7.26
N GLY A 108 -16.18 1.57 8.06
CA GLY A 108 -16.63 1.41 9.46
C GLY A 108 -18.13 1.19 9.58
N VAL A 109 -18.68 0.32 8.73
CA VAL A 109 -20.12 0.05 8.66
C VAL A 109 -20.50 -1.01 9.67
N PHE A 110 -21.39 -0.67 10.59
CA PHE A 110 -21.95 -1.65 11.51
C PHE A 110 -23.10 -2.42 10.86
N VAL A 111 -23.00 -3.74 10.82
CA VAL A 111 -24.03 -4.64 10.28
C VAL A 111 -24.40 -5.67 11.34
N ASP A 112 -25.70 -5.85 11.58
CA ASP A 112 -26.20 -6.93 12.41
C ASP A 112 -26.13 -8.24 11.61
N GLY A 113 -25.32 -9.19 12.07
CA GLY A 113 -25.31 -10.56 11.57
C GLY A 113 -26.44 -11.38 12.18
N GLN A 114 -26.52 -12.65 11.80
CA GLN A 114 -27.47 -13.57 12.42
C GLN A 114 -27.25 -13.70 13.95
N CYS A 115 -25.98 -13.71 14.39
CA CYS A 115 -25.64 -13.95 15.78
C CYS A 115 -25.25 -12.68 16.53
N ILE A 116 -24.41 -11.82 15.94
CA ILE A 116 -23.91 -10.59 16.59
C ILE A 116 -23.77 -9.43 15.61
N ARG A 117 -23.61 -8.22 16.16
CA ARG A 117 -23.26 -7.03 15.39
C ARG A 117 -21.77 -7.00 15.05
N HIS A 118 -21.45 -6.73 13.80
CA HIS A 118 -20.08 -6.63 13.28
C HIS A 118 -19.79 -5.20 12.81
N GLU A 119 -18.60 -4.70 13.12
CA GLU A 119 -18.04 -3.53 12.42
C GLU A 119 -17.25 -4.00 11.20
N ILE A 120 -17.73 -3.67 10.00
CA ILE A 120 -17.07 -4.02 8.75
C ILE A 120 -16.19 -2.85 8.33
N ASP A 121 -14.89 -3.08 8.23
CA ASP A 121 -13.89 -2.05 7.94
C ASP A 121 -14.21 -1.30 6.64
N VAL A 122 -14.47 -2.02 5.54
CA VAL A 122 -14.93 -1.44 4.28
C VAL A 122 -16.03 -2.30 3.67
N VAL A 123 -17.13 -1.66 3.26
CA VAL A 123 -18.15 -2.25 2.39
C VAL A 123 -17.93 -1.70 0.99
N ALA A 124 -17.82 -2.57 -0.02
CA ALA A 124 -17.64 -2.13 -1.41
C ALA A 124 -18.65 -2.79 -2.36
N THR A 125 -19.40 -1.98 -3.09
CA THR A 125 -20.46 -2.40 -4.00
C THR A 125 -20.14 -2.01 -5.43
N ARG A 126 -20.25 -2.96 -6.36
CA ARG A 126 -20.14 -2.73 -7.80
C ARG A 126 -20.99 -3.76 -8.55
N ASP A 127 -21.69 -3.33 -9.59
CA ASP A 127 -22.51 -4.19 -10.44
C ASP A 127 -23.54 -5.04 -9.66
N GLY A 128 -24.16 -4.44 -8.63
CA GLY A 128 -25.12 -5.12 -7.75
C GLY A 128 -24.51 -6.14 -6.78
N ARG A 129 -23.17 -6.26 -6.72
CA ARG A 129 -22.46 -7.17 -5.82
C ARG A 129 -21.75 -6.38 -4.73
N THR A 130 -22.08 -6.70 -3.48
CA THR A 130 -21.46 -6.09 -2.29
C THR A 130 -20.46 -7.05 -1.64
N ASN A 131 -19.28 -6.55 -1.32
CA ASN A 131 -18.20 -7.29 -0.68
C ASN A 131 -17.99 -6.76 0.74
N MET A 132 -17.71 -7.68 1.66
CA MET A 132 -17.30 -7.39 3.04
C MET A 132 -15.78 -7.39 3.09
N ILE A 133 -15.14 -6.25 3.31
CA ILE A 133 -13.69 -6.13 3.29
C ILE A 133 -13.17 -5.88 4.70
N GLU A 134 -12.21 -6.70 5.11
CA GLU A 134 -11.56 -6.64 6.40
C GLU A 134 -10.07 -6.32 6.21
N CYS A 135 -9.62 -5.24 6.82
CA CYS A 135 -8.30 -4.66 6.69
C CYS A 135 -7.39 -5.11 7.84
N LYS A 136 -6.48 -6.03 7.57
CA LYS A 136 -5.45 -6.45 8.52
C LYS A 136 -4.16 -5.65 8.36
N TYR A 137 -4.04 -4.56 9.11
CA TYR A 137 -2.82 -3.76 9.19
C TYR A 137 -1.79 -4.34 10.18
N HIS A 138 -0.52 -4.39 9.77
CA HIS A 138 0.61 -4.76 10.62
C HIS A 138 1.62 -3.62 10.70
N ASN A 139 2.11 -3.31 11.91
CA ASN A 139 3.15 -2.29 12.13
C ASN A 139 4.56 -2.77 11.73
N GLN A 140 4.78 -4.08 11.64
CA GLN A 140 6.07 -4.68 11.28
C GLN A 140 6.00 -5.37 9.93
N GLY A 141 6.83 -4.92 8.97
CA GLY A 141 6.78 -5.41 7.59
C GLY A 141 7.24 -6.87 7.40
N SER A 142 7.81 -7.50 8.43
CA SER A 142 8.17 -8.92 8.45
C SER A 142 7.01 -9.81 8.90
N THR A 143 5.99 -9.25 9.56
CA THR A 143 4.83 -10.00 10.02
C THR A 143 4.00 -10.45 8.84
N LYS A 144 3.69 -11.74 8.78
CA LYS A 144 2.76 -12.30 7.80
C LYS A 144 1.38 -12.47 8.44
N SER A 145 0.34 -12.29 7.63
CA SER A 145 -1.02 -12.69 7.96
C SER A 145 -1.13 -14.21 7.84
N ASP A 146 -1.18 -14.90 8.97
CA ASP A 146 -1.34 -16.36 9.02
C ASP A 146 -2.79 -16.81 8.77
N VAL A 147 -3.01 -18.13 8.76
CA VAL A 147 -4.32 -18.75 8.43
C VAL A 147 -5.43 -18.39 9.41
N LYS A 148 -5.11 -17.97 10.65
CA LYS A 148 -6.13 -17.62 11.65
C LYS A 148 -6.95 -16.40 11.20
N ILE A 149 -6.31 -15.48 10.47
CA ILE A 149 -6.95 -14.25 9.98
C ILE A 149 -8.08 -14.57 8.97
N PRO A 150 -7.84 -15.27 7.84
CA PRO A 150 -8.92 -15.62 6.93
C PRO A 150 -9.94 -16.58 7.55
N MET A 151 -9.54 -17.47 8.47
CA MET A 151 -10.51 -18.31 9.22
C MET A 151 -11.48 -17.45 10.04
N TYR A 152 -10.95 -16.47 10.79
CA TYR A 152 -11.76 -15.53 11.57
C TYR A 152 -12.66 -14.66 10.68
N ILE A 153 -12.12 -14.12 9.59
CA ILE A 153 -12.91 -13.28 8.68
C ILE A 153 -14.00 -14.10 7.97
N GLN A 154 -13.73 -15.37 7.66
CA GLN A 154 -14.76 -16.25 7.13
C GLN A 154 -15.91 -16.45 8.12
N SER A 155 -15.64 -16.65 9.41
CA SER A 155 -16.71 -16.84 10.39
C SER A 155 -17.57 -15.59 10.53
N ARG A 156 -16.97 -14.40 10.49
CA ARG A 156 -17.69 -13.11 10.43
C ARG A 156 -18.56 -13.02 9.17
N PHE A 157 -17.97 -13.29 8.00
CA PHE A 157 -18.69 -13.27 6.73
C PHE A 157 -19.88 -14.22 6.74
N LYS A 158 -19.72 -15.45 7.27
CA LYS A 158 -20.82 -16.42 7.39
C LYS A 158 -21.93 -15.99 8.34
N ASP A 159 -21.67 -15.11 9.28
CA ASP A 159 -22.70 -14.58 10.17
C ASP A 159 -23.56 -13.51 9.49
N VAL A 160 -22.93 -12.63 8.70
CA VAL A 160 -23.63 -11.57 7.94
C VAL A 160 -24.23 -12.08 6.62
N GLU A 161 -23.66 -13.12 6.01
CA GLU A 161 -24.18 -13.74 4.76
C GLU A 161 -25.56 -14.37 4.95
N LYS A 162 -25.86 -14.84 6.17
CA LYS A 162 -27.12 -15.54 6.48
C LYS A 162 -28.29 -14.59 6.72
N VAL A 163 -28.04 -13.29 6.81
CA VAL A 163 -29.08 -12.28 6.90
C VAL A 163 -29.73 -12.17 5.52
N TRP A 164 -30.89 -12.79 5.37
CA TRP A 164 -31.72 -12.61 4.19
C TRP A 164 -32.29 -11.20 4.21
N PRO A 165 -32.26 -10.44 3.10
CA PRO A 165 -32.96 -9.19 3.00
C PRO A 165 -34.44 -9.46 3.32
N SER A 166 -34.90 -9.02 4.48
CA SER A 166 -36.33 -8.90 4.74
C SER A 166 -36.87 -7.69 3.96
N GLU A 167 -38.18 -7.50 3.87
CA GLU A 167 -38.84 -6.46 3.04
C GLU A 167 -38.49 -5.00 3.41
N HIS A 168 -37.46 -4.76 4.22
CA HIS A 168 -36.98 -3.43 4.61
C HIS A 168 -35.74 -3.02 3.79
N ASP A 169 -35.84 -1.84 3.17
CA ASP A 169 -34.90 -1.22 2.21
C ASP A 169 -33.46 -0.94 2.72
N TYR A 170 -33.04 -1.46 3.88
CA TYR A 170 -31.78 -1.08 4.53
C TYR A 170 -30.80 -2.24 4.81
N GLU A 171 -31.07 -3.46 4.36
CA GLU A 171 -30.20 -4.61 4.64
C GLU A 171 -29.17 -4.88 3.51
N ILE A 172 -27.89 -4.80 3.85
CA ILE A 172 -26.77 -5.03 2.92
C ILE A 172 -26.57 -6.53 2.71
N ARG A 173 -26.83 -7.03 1.50
CA ARG A 173 -26.50 -8.42 1.13
C ARG A 173 -25.04 -8.56 0.70
N PHE A 174 -24.22 -9.22 1.50
CA PHE A 174 -22.84 -9.54 1.14
C PHE A 174 -22.74 -10.78 0.24
N HIS A 175 -21.86 -10.71 -0.75
CA HIS A 175 -21.64 -11.75 -1.76
C HIS A 175 -20.28 -12.42 -1.64
N GLN A 176 -19.29 -11.74 -1.05
CA GLN A 176 -17.94 -12.27 -0.83
C GLN A 176 -17.25 -11.56 0.34
N GLY A 177 -16.47 -12.31 1.11
CA GLY A 177 -15.56 -11.77 2.12
C GLY A 177 -14.16 -11.54 1.54
N TRP A 178 -13.55 -10.40 1.84
CA TRP A 178 -12.23 -10.01 1.38
C TRP A 178 -11.31 -9.76 2.58
N VAL A 179 -10.04 -10.12 2.44
CA VAL A 179 -8.99 -9.79 3.42
C VAL A 179 -7.92 -8.97 2.75
N VAL A 180 -7.68 -7.77 3.26
CA VAL A 180 -6.67 -6.86 2.73
C VAL A 180 -5.58 -6.64 3.77
N THR A 181 -4.32 -6.79 3.41
CA THR A 181 -3.20 -6.61 4.34
C THR A 181 -2.04 -5.85 3.71
N ASN A 182 -1.39 -4.97 4.49
CA ASN A 182 -0.22 -4.21 4.04
C ASN A 182 1.06 -5.04 3.94
N THR A 183 1.05 -6.28 4.47
CA THR A 183 2.19 -7.20 4.40
C THR A 183 1.89 -8.37 3.47
N ARG A 184 2.12 -9.61 3.90
CA ARG A 184 1.99 -10.82 3.07
C ARG A 184 1.21 -11.88 3.80
N PHE A 185 0.54 -12.74 3.05
CA PHE A 185 -0.09 -13.93 3.58
C PHE A 185 0.91 -15.09 3.69
N THR A 186 0.65 -16.04 4.59
CA THR A 186 1.29 -17.36 4.54
C THR A 186 0.66 -18.22 3.45
N GLU A 187 1.34 -19.28 3.01
CA GLU A 187 0.81 -20.21 2.00
C GLU A 187 -0.50 -20.87 2.47
N ASP A 188 -0.58 -21.26 3.75
CA ASP A 188 -1.82 -21.82 4.31
C ASP A 188 -2.97 -20.81 4.32
N ALA A 189 -2.69 -19.52 4.60
CA ALA A 189 -3.71 -18.48 4.52
C ALA A 189 -4.24 -18.31 3.09
N GLN A 190 -3.35 -18.33 2.09
CA GLN A 190 -3.73 -18.26 0.67
C GLN A 190 -4.56 -19.47 0.23
N ARG A 191 -4.10 -20.69 0.58
CA ARG A 191 -4.79 -21.94 0.27
C ARG A 191 -6.18 -21.99 0.90
N TYR A 192 -6.29 -21.66 2.18
CA TYR A 192 -7.55 -21.64 2.90
C TYR A 192 -8.53 -20.64 2.29
N ALA A 193 -8.10 -19.39 2.11
CA ALA A 193 -8.94 -18.33 1.57
C ALA A 193 -9.47 -18.68 0.18
N THR A 194 -8.61 -19.20 -0.70
CA THR A 194 -9.00 -19.65 -2.04
C THR A 194 -10.04 -20.77 -1.96
N CYS A 195 -9.80 -21.78 -1.11
CA CYS A 195 -10.74 -22.88 -0.89
C CYS A 195 -12.10 -22.41 -0.38
N MET A 196 -12.12 -21.36 0.46
CA MET A 196 -13.31 -20.80 1.08
C MET A 196 -13.92 -19.62 0.32
N ASN A 197 -13.48 -19.37 -0.92
CA ASN A 197 -13.91 -18.27 -1.78
C ASN A 197 -13.76 -16.87 -1.15
N LEU A 198 -12.75 -16.68 -0.29
CA LEU A 198 -12.34 -15.37 0.19
C LEU A 198 -11.37 -14.73 -0.79
N HIS A 199 -11.57 -13.45 -1.10
CA HIS A 199 -10.63 -12.69 -1.91
C HIS A 199 -9.50 -12.14 -1.03
N LEU A 200 -8.25 -12.23 -1.47
CA LEU A 200 -7.10 -11.73 -0.72
C LEU A 200 -6.38 -10.64 -1.51
N ILE A 201 -6.04 -9.54 -0.84
CA ILE A 201 -5.15 -8.50 -1.36
C ILE A 201 -4.02 -8.27 -0.36
N GLY A 202 -2.81 -8.66 -0.71
CA GLY A 202 -1.59 -8.42 0.05
C GLY A 202 -0.69 -7.40 -0.64
N TRP A 203 0.49 -7.15 -0.08
CA TRP A 203 1.52 -6.30 -0.69
C TRP A 203 1.85 -6.71 -2.13
N ASP A 204 2.08 -8.00 -2.35
CA ASP A 204 2.45 -8.62 -3.62
C ASP A 204 1.63 -9.89 -3.91
N TYR A 205 0.37 -9.92 -3.43
CA TYR A 205 -0.56 -11.01 -3.73
C TYR A 205 -1.97 -10.46 -4.03
N PRO A 206 -2.71 -11.01 -5.01
CA PRO A 206 -2.20 -11.93 -6.04
C PRO A 206 -1.09 -11.29 -6.89
N ASP A 207 -0.39 -12.08 -7.69
CA ASP A 207 0.75 -11.62 -8.50
C ASP A 207 0.40 -10.42 -9.41
N LYS A 208 -0.88 -10.29 -9.77
CA LYS A 208 -1.47 -9.10 -10.39
C LYS A 208 -2.67 -8.66 -9.58
N GLY A 209 -2.69 -7.40 -9.14
CA GLY A 209 -3.80 -6.85 -8.36
C GLY A 209 -3.57 -6.85 -6.84
N GLY A 210 -2.35 -7.14 -6.39
CA GLY A 210 -1.92 -6.80 -5.02
C GLY A 210 -1.80 -5.29 -4.81
N LEU A 211 -1.65 -4.85 -3.56
CA LEU A 211 -1.59 -3.42 -3.19
C LEU A 211 -0.55 -2.64 -3.98
N LYS A 212 0.65 -3.22 -4.17
CA LYS A 212 1.71 -2.56 -4.94
C LYS A 212 1.22 -2.24 -6.35
N ASP A 213 0.62 -3.21 -7.03
CA ASP A 213 0.20 -3.05 -8.41
C ASP A 213 -1.03 -2.13 -8.54
N LEU A 214 -1.96 -2.20 -7.58
CA LEU A 214 -3.12 -1.31 -7.54
C LEU A 214 -2.71 0.16 -7.40
N VAL A 215 -1.78 0.46 -6.49
CA VAL A 215 -1.31 1.84 -6.31
C VAL A 215 -0.64 2.37 -7.56
N ASP A 216 0.25 1.58 -8.16
CA ASP A 216 0.95 2.00 -9.37
C ASP A 216 -0.02 2.17 -10.55
N SER A 217 -1.03 1.28 -10.69
CA SER A 217 -2.03 1.36 -11.77
C SER A 217 -2.92 2.61 -11.67
N PHE A 218 -3.26 3.03 -10.46
CA PHE A 218 -4.16 4.17 -10.22
C PHE A 218 -3.42 5.46 -9.82
N SER A 219 -2.08 5.44 -9.77
CA SER A 219 -1.27 6.54 -9.25
C SER A 219 -1.74 7.04 -7.87
N LEU A 220 -2.22 6.12 -7.03
CA LEU A 220 -2.91 6.43 -5.77
C LEU A 220 -1.94 6.34 -4.58
N TYR A 221 -0.97 7.25 -4.53
CA TYR A 221 0.05 7.24 -3.50
C TYR A 221 -0.44 7.83 -2.16
N PRO A 222 -0.09 7.22 -1.02
CA PRO A 222 -0.36 7.80 0.29
C PRO A 222 0.59 8.98 0.58
N ILE A 223 0.16 9.94 1.38
CA ILE A 223 0.98 11.12 1.77
C ILE A 223 2.28 10.73 2.48
N THR A 224 2.33 9.54 3.07
CA THR A 224 3.50 8.98 3.73
C THR A 224 4.65 8.71 2.76
N CYS A 225 4.38 8.59 1.46
CA CYS A 225 5.39 8.48 0.40
C CYS A 225 6.08 9.82 0.09
N LEU A 226 5.45 10.96 0.40
CA LEU A 226 6.00 12.27 0.03
C LEU A 226 7.39 12.47 0.65
N THR A 227 8.35 12.83 -0.19
CA THR A 227 9.74 13.03 0.24
C THR A 227 9.99 14.45 0.74
N THR A 228 9.09 15.38 0.40
CA THR A 228 9.12 16.80 0.78
C THR A 228 8.48 17.09 2.14
N LEU A 229 7.66 16.18 2.67
CA LEU A 229 7.10 16.27 4.00
C LEU A 229 7.98 15.59 5.05
N SER A 230 8.10 16.24 6.21
CA SER A 230 8.63 15.66 7.44
C SER A 230 7.64 14.65 8.04
N ASN A 231 8.13 13.80 8.96
CA ASN A 231 7.28 12.84 9.66
C ASN A 231 6.21 13.55 10.51
N THR A 232 6.52 14.71 11.08
CA THR A 232 5.56 15.49 11.89
C THR A 232 4.43 16.05 11.03
N GLU A 233 4.75 16.63 9.86
CA GLU A 233 3.74 17.12 8.92
C GLU A 233 2.86 15.97 8.39
N LYS A 234 3.46 14.80 8.08
CA LYS A 234 2.73 13.59 7.69
C LYS A 234 1.76 13.14 8.78
N GLN A 235 2.23 13.05 10.03
CA GLN A 235 1.39 12.64 11.15
C GLN A 235 0.22 13.60 11.34
N HIS A 236 0.46 14.91 11.28
CA HIS A 236 -0.60 15.90 11.41
C HIS A 236 -1.68 15.77 10.33
N LEU A 237 -1.29 15.48 9.09
CA LEU A 237 -2.24 15.23 8.01
C LEU A 237 -3.03 13.93 8.22
N LEU A 238 -2.37 12.85 8.67
CA LEU A 238 -3.03 11.58 9.01
C LEU A 238 -4.03 11.74 10.17
N ASP A 239 -3.69 12.54 11.19
CA ASP A 239 -4.59 12.84 12.32
C ASP A 239 -5.85 13.58 11.85
N LYS A 240 -5.74 14.37 10.78
CA LYS A 240 -6.86 15.01 10.07
C LYS A 240 -7.54 14.11 9.05
N ARG A 241 -7.22 12.81 9.05
CA ARG A 241 -7.73 11.79 8.12
C ARG A 241 -7.39 12.07 6.66
N ILE A 242 -6.36 12.85 6.37
CA ILE A 242 -5.85 13.07 5.01
C ILE A 242 -4.81 11.99 4.75
N VAL A 243 -5.08 11.08 3.80
CA VAL A 243 -4.31 9.85 3.61
C VAL A 243 -3.60 9.82 2.28
N LEU A 244 -4.18 10.42 1.24
CA LEU A 244 -3.72 10.32 -0.14
C LEU A 244 -3.11 11.63 -0.65
N CYS A 245 -2.11 11.51 -1.52
CA CYS A 245 -1.52 12.67 -2.19
C CYS A 245 -2.57 13.47 -2.98
N LYS A 246 -3.53 12.79 -3.64
CA LYS A 246 -4.60 13.48 -4.41
C LYS A 246 -5.46 14.42 -3.57
N GLU A 247 -5.58 14.17 -2.27
CA GLU A 247 -6.33 15.03 -1.34
C GLU A 247 -5.60 16.34 -1.04
N LEU A 248 -4.32 16.46 -1.41
CA LEU A 248 -3.52 17.66 -1.24
C LEU A 248 -3.50 18.54 -2.51
N LEU A 249 -4.02 18.05 -3.64
CA LEU A 249 -4.12 18.83 -4.87
C LEU A 249 -4.97 20.09 -4.62
N HIS A 250 -4.37 21.26 -4.89
CA HIS A 250 -4.98 22.57 -4.65
C HIS A 250 -5.37 22.85 -3.19
N GLN A 251 -4.81 22.13 -2.21
CA GLN A 251 -5.12 22.28 -0.78
C GLN A 251 -3.96 22.89 0.04
N GLU A 252 -3.45 24.05 -0.41
CA GLU A 252 -2.37 24.78 0.29
C GLU A 252 -2.67 25.04 1.77
N LYS A 253 -3.94 25.32 2.10
CA LYS A 253 -4.37 25.58 3.46
C LYS A 253 -4.14 24.38 4.38
N LEU A 254 -4.34 23.14 3.90
CA LEU A 254 -4.11 21.93 4.68
C LEU A 254 -2.62 21.74 4.97
N LEU A 255 -1.77 22.00 3.97
CA LEU A 255 -0.32 21.94 4.12
C LEU A 255 0.21 22.98 5.12
N LEU A 256 -0.26 24.23 5.02
CA LEU A 256 0.10 25.29 5.97
C LEU A 256 -0.31 24.94 7.40
N GLN A 257 -1.53 24.41 7.59
CA GLN A 257 -2.01 23.98 8.90
C GLN A 257 -1.21 22.80 9.46
N ALA A 258 -0.66 21.93 8.59
CA ALA A 258 0.22 20.84 8.99
C ALA A 258 1.64 21.28 9.37
N GLY A 259 1.96 22.58 9.25
CA GLY A 259 3.25 23.14 9.60
C GLY A 259 4.21 23.32 8.42
N VAL A 260 3.75 23.05 7.18
CA VAL A 260 4.56 23.27 5.99
C VAL A 260 4.83 24.77 5.83
N ARG A 261 6.10 25.14 5.72
CA ARG A 261 6.51 26.53 5.52
C ARG A 261 6.13 27.03 4.13
N LYS A 262 5.76 28.31 4.00
CA LYS A 262 5.36 28.91 2.71
C LYS A 262 6.38 28.71 1.59
N ASN A 263 7.68 28.83 1.90
CA ASN A 263 8.76 28.62 0.94
C ASN A 263 8.94 27.15 0.50
N HIS A 264 8.30 26.19 1.17
CA HIS A 264 8.34 24.76 0.82
C HIS A 264 7.05 24.28 0.13
N LEU A 265 5.95 25.03 0.20
CA LEU A 265 4.66 24.65 -0.39
C LEU A 265 4.76 24.27 -1.87
N ALA A 266 5.43 25.10 -2.67
CA ALA A 266 5.59 24.86 -4.10
C ALA A 266 6.29 23.52 -4.38
N SER A 267 7.30 23.14 -3.57
CA SER A 267 7.98 21.85 -3.75
C SER A 267 7.09 20.67 -3.35
N VAL A 268 6.22 20.82 -2.35
CA VAL A 268 5.30 19.75 -1.93
C VAL A 268 4.23 19.55 -3.00
N LEU A 269 3.61 20.64 -3.47
CA LEU A 269 2.58 20.57 -4.50
C LEU A 269 3.12 20.02 -5.81
N ALA A 270 4.31 20.43 -6.25
CA ALA A 270 4.93 19.87 -7.45
C ALA A 270 5.20 18.35 -7.33
N GLU A 271 5.59 17.87 -6.14
CA GLU A 271 5.75 16.42 -5.89
C GLU A 271 4.38 15.71 -5.93
N VAL A 272 3.35 16.29 -5.32
CA VAL A 272 1.97 15.76 -5.34
C VAL A 272 1.43 15.69 -6.76
N GLU A 273 1.54 16.77 -7.53
CA GLU A 273 1.12 16.85 -8.93
C GLU A 273 1.82 15.80 -9.79
N THR A 274 3.13 15.58 -9.59
CA THR A 274 3.88 14.55 -10.33
C THR A 274 3.45 13.13 -9.94
N LEU A 275 3.11 12.90 -8.67
CA LEU A 275 2.65 11.59 -8.21
C LEU A 275 1.22 11.28 -8.66
N CYS A 276 0.38 12.31 -8.80
CA CYS A 276 -1.02 12.17 -9.22
C CYS A 276 -1.22 12.32 -10.74
N GLY A 277 -0.28 12.96 -11.44
CA GLY A 277 -0.32 13.24 -12.87
C GLY A 277 0.54 12.26 -13.67
N SER A 278 -0.13 11.50 -14.54
CA SER A 278 0.39 10.52 -15.51
C SER A 278 0.38 9.07 -15.00
N PRO A 279 -0.49 8.20 -15.56
CA PRO A 279 -0.28 6.75 -15.53
C PRO A 279 1.10 6.46 -16.13
N HIS A 280 1.90 5.63 -15.46
CA HIS A 280 3.00 4.99 -16.15
C HIS A 280 2.41 4.12 -17.25
N GLU A 281 2.70 4.42 -18.52
CA GLU A 281 2.56 3.41 -19.56
C GLU A 281 3.37 2.19 -19.13
N PRO A 282 2.76 1.00 -18.96
CA PRO A 282 3.51 -0.20 -18.71
C PRO A 282 4.44 -0.40 -19.92
N THR A 283 5.75 -0.44 -19.68
CA THR A 283 6.71 -0.87 -20.69
C THR A 283 6.27 -2.24 -21.19
N GLU A 284 5.76 -2.28 -22.42
CA GLU A 284 5.47 -3.51 -23.14
C GLU A 284 6.71 -4.38 -23.12
N THR A 285 6.55 -5.57 -22.56
CA THR A 285 7.53 -6.66 -22.68
C THR A 285 7.50 -7.14 -24.13
N ALA A 286 8.59 -6.89 -24.86
CA ALA A 286 9.03 -7.73 -25.97
C ALA A 286 9.84 -8.91 -25.43
#